data_AF-A0A4Y2GJD0-F1
#
_entry.id   AF-A0A4Y2GJD0-F1
#
_cell.length_a   1.000
_cell.length_b   1.000
_cell.length_c   1.000
_cell.angle_alpha   90.00
_cell.angle_beta   90.00
_cell.angle_gamma   90.00
#
_symmetry.space_group_name_H-M   'P 1'
#
loop_
_entity.id
_entity.type
_entity.pdbx_description
1 polymer ?
#
loop_
_entity_poly.entity_id
_entity_poly.type
_entity_poly.pdbx_seq_one_letter_code
_entity_poly.pdbx_strand_id
1 'polypeptide(L)' 'SAHAVLAPYWAKILKKETFYVRQCSRRGGELHIELLKDRILLSGNAVVVVRGQISF' A
#
# COMPACT_ATOMS: atom_id res chain seq x y z
N SER A 1 3.35 -5.06 5.53
CA SER A 1 4.69 -5.30 6.09
C SER A 1 5.77 -4.53 5.34
N ALA A 2 6.07 -4.81 4.06
CA ALA A 2 7.16 -4.13 3.33
C ALA A 2 7.02 -2.60 3.25
N HIS A 3 5.82 -2.11 2.91
CA HIS A 3 5.56 -0.68 2.79
C HIS A 3 5.70 0.10 4.12
N ALA A 4 5.55 -0.56 5.27
CA ALA A 4 5.75 0.07 6.58
C ALA A 4 7.23 0.43 6.83
N VAL A 5 8.16 -0.24 6.14
CA VAL A 5 9.60 0.07 6.19
C VAL A 5 9.98 1.05 5.09
N LEU A 6 9.48 0.82 3.88
CA LEU A 6 9.84 1.62 2.70
C LEU A 6 9.32 3.06 2.78
N ALA A 7 8.12 3.27 3.33
CA ALA A 7 7.52 4.61 3.36
C ALA A 7 8.31 5.60 4.24
N PRO A 8 8.70 5.27 5.50
CA PRO A 8 9.60 6.11 6.30
C PRO A 8 10.98 6.32 5.68
N TYR A 9 11.52 5.30 5.01
CA TYR A 9 12.81 5.42 4.32
C TYR A 9 12.77 6.46 3.20
N TRP A 10 11.79 6.33 2.29
CA TRP A 10 11.64 7.25 1.18
C TRP A 10 11.17 8.65 1.60
N ALA A 11 10.41 8.77 2.69
CA ALA A 11 10.02 10.07 3.25
C ALA A 11 11.22 10.93 3.66
N LYS A 12 12.24 10.32 4.28
CA LYS A 12 13.48 11.02 4.65
C LYS A 12 14.25 11.49 3.42
N ILE A 13 14.31 10.68 2.36
CA ILE A 13 15.08 10.97 1.15
C ILE A 13 14.36 12.01 0.28
N LEU A 14 13.07 11.79 0.04
CA LEU A 14 12.26 12.58 -0.89
C LEU A 14 11.60 13.79 -0.24
N LYS A 15 11.68 13.92 1.10
CA LYS A 15 11.03 14.97 1.90
C LYS A 15 9.53 15.07 1.61
N LYS A 16 8.86 13.91 1.60
CA LYS A 16 7.43 13.77 1.33
C LYS A 16 6.80 12.83 2.34
N GLU A 17 5.57 13.12 2.71
CA GLU A 17 4.78 12.28 3.62
C GLU A 17 3.67 11.50 2.88
N THR A 18 3.37 11.88 1.63
CA THR A 18 2.40 11.21 0.78
C THR A 18 3.07 10.64 -0.47
N PHE A 19 2.67 9.43 -0.84
CA PHE A 19 3.23 8.71 -1.97
C PHE A 19 2.14 8.06 -2.80
N TYR A 20 2.27 8.20 -4.12
CA TYR A 20 1.66 7.28 -5.06
C TYR A 20 2.73 6.29 -5.51
N VAL A 21 2.52 5.00 -5.26
CA VAL A 21 3.52 3.97 -5.49
C VAL A 21 3.00 2.84 -6.36
N ARG A 22 3.92 2.20 -7.08
CA ARG A 22 3.66 1.01 -7.88
C ARG A 22 4.55 -0.14 -7.40
N GLN A 23 3.93 -1.27 -7.08
CA GLN A 23 4.63 -2.52 -6.81
C GLN A 23 4.98 -3.19 -8.14
N CYS A 24 6.25 -3.13 -8.52
CA CYS A 24 6.78 -3.61 -9.81
C CYS A 24 6.90 -5.15 -9.91
N SER A 25 5.87 -5.88 -9.46
CA SER A 25 5.75 -7.32 -9.70
C SER A 25 5.05 -7.60 -11.02
N ARG A 26 5.12 -8.85 -11.52
CA ARG A 26 4.38 -9.28 -12.73
C ARG A 26 2.86 -9.04 -12.62
N ARG A 27 2.30 -9.10 -11.41
CA ARG A 27 0.88 -8.83 -11.14
C ARG A 27 0.55 -7.35 -10.98
N GLY A 28 1.57 -6.49 -10.80
CA GLY A 28 1.40 -5.08 -10.49
C GLY A 28 0.85 -4.83 -9.08
N GLY A 29 0.37 -3.61 -8.88
CA GLY A 29 -0.24 -3.13 -7.63
C GLY A 29 0.04 -1.64 -7.47
N GLU A 30 -1.01 -0.83 -7.41
CA GLU A 30 -0.91 0.62 -7.21
C GLU A 30 -1.51 0.97 -5.86
N LEU A 31 -0.79 1.80 -5.11
CA LEU A 31 -1.14 2.14 -3.74
C LEU A 31 -0.91 3.63 -3.49
N HIS A 32 -1.73 4.19 -2.62
CA HIS A 32 -1.48 5.46 -1.97
C HIS A 32 -1.01 5.20 -0.55
N ILE A 33 0.03 5.92 -0.13
CA ILE A 33 0.59 5.84 1.21
C ILE A 33 0.64 7.23 1.82
N GLU A 34 0.26 7.32 3.09
CA GLU A 34 0.42 8.52 3.92
C GLU A 34 1.14 8.15 5.21
N LEU A 35 2.18 8.91 5.55
CA LEU A 35 2.85 8.79 6.85
C LEU A 35 2.07 9.60 7.88
N LEU A 36 1.71 8.93 8.97
CA LEU A 36 1.28 9.57 10.20
C LEU A 36 2.41 9.48 11.22
N LYS A 37 2.22 10.05 12.41
CA LYS A 37 3.25 10.07 13.47
C LYS A 37 3.85 8.69 13.78
N ASP A 38 3.00 7.70 14.04
CA ASP A 38 3.39 6.39 14.59
C ASP A 38 3.07 5.22 13.64
N ARG A 39 2.46 5.51 12.48
CA ARG A 39 1.92 4.50 11.56
C ARG A 39 1.88 5.02 10.12
N ILE A 40 1.54 4.13 9.19
CA ILE A 40 1.23 4.51 7.81
C ILE A 40 -0.21 4.15 7.48
N LEU A 41 -0.87 4.99 6.69
CA LEU A 41 -2.09 4.61 5.97
C LEU A 41 -1.71 4.08 4.60
N LEU A 42 -2.40 3.03 4.17
CA LEU A 42 -2.17 2.39 2.89
C LEU A 42 -3.54 2.11 2.27
N SER A 43 -3.77 2.67 1.10
CA SER A 43 -5.02 2.51 0.36
C SER A 43 -4.74 2.13 -1.09
N GLY A 44 -5.70 1.46 -1.71
CA GLY A 44 -5.60 0.98 -3.07
C GLY A 44 -6.93 0.40 -3.52
N ASN A 45 -7.05 0.20 -4.83
CA ASN A 45 -8.26 -0.38 -5.41
C ASN A 45 -8.31 -1.89 -5.16
N ALA A 46 -9.52 -2.40 -4.95
CA ALA A 46 -9.78 -3.84 -4.81
C ALA A 46 -10.75 -4.30 -5.90
N VAL A 47 -10.57 -5.54 -6.37
CA VAL A 47 -11.45 -6.18 -7.35
C VAL A 47 -11.88 -7.54 -6.81
N VAL A 48 -13.18 -7.81 -6.81
CA VAL A 48 -13.72 -9.11 -6.45
C VAL A 48 -13.50 -10.07 -7.62
N VAL A 49 -12.67 -11.09 -7.42
CA VAL A 49 -12.40 -12.12 -8.43
C VAL A 49 -13.31 -13.33 -8.26
N VAL A 50 -13.65 -13.69 -7.01
CA VAL A 50 -14.53 -14.80 -6.67
C VAL A 50 -15.46 -14.37 -5.55
N ARG A 51 -16.74 -14.74 -5.66
CA ARG A 51 -17.75 -14.59 -4.61
C ARG A 51 -18.46 -15.93 -4.44
N GLY A 52 -18.65 -16.36 -3.20
CA GLY A 52 -19.31 -17.62 -2.89
C GLY A 52 -19.81 -17.67 -1.46
N GLN A 53 -20.46 -18.78 -1.11
CA GLN A 53 -21.02 -19.05 0.21
C GLN A 53 -20.48 -20.39 0.73
N ILE A 54 -20.14 -20.44 2.01
CA ILE A 54 -19.75 -21.67 2.71
C ILE A 54 -20.98 -22.12 3.53
N SER A 55 -21.42 -23.36 3.33
CA SER A 55 -22.54 -23.99 4.06
C SER A 55 -22.03 -25.22 4.82
N PHE A 56 -22.61 -25.50 5.99
CA PHE A 56 -22.30 -26.63 6.87
C PHE A 56 -23.45 -27.63 6.89
#